data_AF-A0A0A8J7E1-F1
#
_entry.id   AF-A0A0A8J7E1-F1
#
_cell.length_a   1.000
_cell.length_b   1.000
_cell.length_c   1.000
_cell.angle_alpha   90.00
_cell.angle_beta   90.00
_cell.angle_gamma   90.00
#
_symmetry.space_group_name_H-M   'P 1'
#
loop_
_entity.id
_entity.type
_entity.pdbx_description
1 polymer ?
#
loop_
_entity_poly.entity_id
_entity_poly.type
_entity_poly.pdbx_seq_one_letter_code
_entity_poly.pdbx_strand_id
1 'polypeptide(L)'
;MKKILLFNFYNGVLYRGIPIYSSNLKIGLEKEGCEVNEWKCPNALNKMPRFLLDLLFVFSEQILMPLICFFGRYDKVIYPYNSCSILSAIVGKSLLIIHDFIPNKKNKSKLSLSALYIVLTQRVHTLLKRDVAFVSRTTQRIGKNVSWLKKCGVYLFPNSFYILERELANLKCKFFQKDEYAVLISGNGTNKEFTKAMELWKGCNICYSHHLKVIGLGGHQEWAQKILKSLNINNVSILPVLSDSALLCEIINASFVWAHSNHEGFGRPVIEGRMCGKNVLATNISAFREHKDDNVFLYNQNSFCENLRLAHSFGCKPNYKIKYHLILEEQIKKWLMKN
;
A
#
# COMPACT_ATOMS: atom_id res chain seq x y z
N MET A 1 -14.65 22.82 -13.49
CA MET A 1 -13.48 22.23 -12.81
C MET A 1 -13.85 22.02 -11.35
N LYS A 2 -13.81 20.79 -10.82
CA LYS A 2 -14.14 20.52 -9.41
C LYS A 2 -12.92 20.75 -8.52
N LYS A 3 -13.10 21.44 -7.40
CA LYS A 3 -12.06 21.72 -6.42
C LYS A 3 -12.10 20.69 -5.30
N ILE A 4 -11.02 19.92 -5.14
CA ILE A 4 -10.94 18.76 -4.23
C ILE A 4 -9.88 18.99 -3.17
N LEU A 5 -10.24 18.76 -1.92
CA LEU A 5 -9.30 18.75 -0.81
C LEU A 5 -8.90 17.30 -0.47
N LEU A 6 -7.62 16.98 -0.55
CA LEU A 6 -7.08 15.64 -0.25
C LEU A 6 -6.31 15.68 1.08
N PHE A 7 -6.75 14.88 2.06
CA PHE A 7 -6.07 14.76 3.34
C PHE A 7 -4.87 13.83 3.22
N ASN A 8 -3.66 14.35 3.04
CA ASN A 8 -2.43 13.57 2.89
C ASN A 8 -1.43 13.88 4.03
N PHE A 9 -1.92 13.82 5.28
CA PHE A 9 -1.20 14.30 6.46
C PHE A 9 0.21 13.72 6.60
N TYR A 10 0.39 12.41 6.43
CA TYR A 10 1.69 11.78 6.63
C TYR A 10 2.64 11.90 5.44
N ASN A 11 2.29 12.64 4.38
CA ASN A 11 3.24 12.95 3.31
C ASN A 11 4.38 13.83 3.86
N GLY A 12 5.62 13.40 3.66
CA GLY A 12 6.81 14.01 4.28
C GLY A 12 7.16 13.47 5.67
N VAL A 13 6.25 12.75 6.32
CA VAL A 13 6.50 12.02 7.59
C VAL A 13 6.82 10.56 7.31
N LEU A 14 6.01 9.92 6.48
CA LEU A 14 6.18 8.53 6.04
C LEU A 14 6.55 8.52 4.56
N TYR A 15 7.57 7.73 4.22
CA TYR A 15 8.08 7.65 2.85
C TYR A 15 7.17 6.84 1.91
N ARG A 16 6.48 5.82 2.44
CA ARG A 16 5.66 4.87 1.66
C ARG A 16 4.31 4.56 2.33
N GLY A 17 3.47 3.80 1.63
CA GLY A 17 2.14 3.37 2.08
C GLY A 17 1.02 4.30 1.60
N ILE A 18 0.19 4.79 2.52
CA ILE A 18 -0.94 5.66 2.17
C ILE A 18 -0.49 6.99 1.56
N PRO A 19 0.62 7.65 1.98
CA PRO A 19 1.06 8.89 1.34
C PRO A 19 1.35 8.78 -0.15
N ILE A 20 2.07 7.73 -0.58
CA ILE A 20 2.33 7.48 -2.00
C ILE A 20 1.05 7.13 -2.75
N TYR A 21 0.12 6.41 -2.13
CA TYR A 21 -1.21 6.17 -2.69
C TYR A 21 -1.96 7.50 -2.92
N SER A 22 -2.01 8.38 -1.92
CA SER A 22 -2.65 9.68 -2.01
C SER A 22 -2.03 10.57 -3.09
N SER A 23 -0.70 10.60 -3.21
CA SER A 23 -0.04 11.37 -4.27
C SER A 23 -0.30 10.81 -5.67
N ASN A 24 -0.44 9.49 -5.83
CA ASN A 24 -0.88 8.92 -7.10
C ASN A 24 -2.37 9.19 -7.38
N LEU A 25 -3.21 9.21 -6.34
CA LEU A 25 -4.62 9.59 -6.45
C LEU A 25 -4.78 11.05 -6.89
N LYS A 26 -3.96 11.96 -6.34
CA LYS A 26 -3.90 13.36 -6.78
C LYS A 26 -3.68 13.46 -8.30
N ILE A 27 -2.66 12.77 -8.81
CA ILE A 27 -2.37 12.77 -10.26
C ILE A 27 -3.58 12.25 -11.06
N GLY A 28 -4.23 11.18 -10.60
CA GLY A 28 -5.43 10.65 -11.24
C GLY A 28 -6.59 11.65 -11.26
N LEU A 29 -6.81 12.40 -10.18
CA LEU A 29 -7.84 13.43 -10.09
C LEU A 29 -7.53 14.64 -11.00
N GLU A 30 -6.27 15.08 -11.05
CA GLU A 30 -5.83 16.19 -11.91
C GLU A 30 -5.98 15.86 -13.40
N LYS A 31 -5.67 14.62 -13.80
CA LYS A 31 -5.93 14.12 -15.16
C LYS A 31 -7.41 14.16 -15.54
N GLU A 32 -8.30 14.04 -14.56
CA GLU A 32 -9.75 14.13 -14.71
C GLU A 32 -10.28 15.57 -14.57
N GLY A 33 -9.41 16.57 -14.71
CA GLY A 33 -9.79 17.99 -14.73
C GLY A 33 -10.22 18.53 -13.37
N CYS A 34 -9.70 17.97 -12.28
CA CYS A 34 -9.90 18.50 -10.92
C CYS A 34 -8.75 19.43 -10.51
N GLU A 35 -9.07 20.48 -9.76
CA GLU A 35 -8.08 21.24 -8.98
C GLU A 35 -7.91 20.54 -7.63
N VAL A 36 -6.73 19.98 -7.36
CA VAL A 36 -6.50 19.15 -6.16
C VAL A 36 -5.49 19.82 -5.23
N ASN A 37 -5.97 20.25 -4.07
CA ASN A 37 -5.12 20.76 -3.00
C ASN A 37 -4.93 19.68 -1.94
N GLU A 38 -3.68 19.46 -1.53
CA GLU A 38 -3.31 18.50 -0.49
C GLU A 38 -3.08 19.20 0.85
N TRP A 39 -3.69 18.69 1.91
CA TRP A 39 -3.31 19.04 3.28
C TRP A 39 -2.30 18.02 3.82
N LYS A 40 -1.14 18.51 4.26
CA LYS A 40 -0.02 17.71 4.78
C LYS A 40 0.36 18.18 6.18
N CYS A 41 1.05 17.34 6.94
CA CYS A 41 1.71 17.80 8.17
C CYS A 41 2.71 18.91 7.81
N PRO A 42 2.72 20.05 8.52
CA PRO A 42 3.71 21.09 8.29
C PRO A 42 5.14 20.56 8.43
N ASN A 43 6.03 20.91 7.49
CA ASN A 43 7.40 20.37 7.43
C ASN A 43 8.18 20.52 8.75
N ALA A 44 7.96 21.61 9.49
CA ALA A 44 8.59 21.85 10.79
C ALA A 44 8.22 20.79 11.85
N LEU A 45 7.08 20.10 11.69
CA LEU A 45 6.56 19.13 12.63
C LEU A 45 6.88 17.68 12.22
N ASN A 46 7.42 17.43 11.02
CA ASN A 46 7.61 16.06 10.51
C ASN A 46 8.53 15.17 11.36
N LYS A 47 9.41 15.78 12.17
CA LYS A 47 10.35 15.08 13.06
C LYS A 47 9.82 14.90 14.49
N MET A 48 8.58 15.31 14.76
CA MET A 48 8.00 15.16 16.10
C MET A 48 7.82 13.69 16.48
N PRO A 49 7.82 13.38 17.80
CA PRO A 49 7.44 12.06 18.30
C PRO A 49 6.11 11.57 17.71
N ARG A 50 6.04 10.26 17.43
CA ARG A 50 4.90 9.65 16.73
C ARG A 50 3.55 9.94 17.40
N PHE A 51 3.48 9.92 18.73
CA PHE A 51 2.23 10.18 19.45
C PHE A 51 1.72 11.61 19.25
N LEU A 52 2.60 12.61 19.16
CA LEU A 52 2.21 14.01 18.88
C LEU A 52 1.71 14.15 17.45
N LEU A 53 2.39 13.49 16.49
CA LEU A 53 1.93 13.44 15.11
C LEU A 53 0.54 12.79 14.97
N ASP A 54 0.27 11.73 15.74
CA ASP A 54 -1.04 11.06 15.72
C ASP A 54 -2.14 11.94 16.36
N LEU A 55 -1.84 12.73 17.40
CA LEU A 55 -2.77 13.72 17.95
C LEU A 55 -3.06 14.85 16.96
N LEU A 56 -2.01 15.39 16.31
CA LEU A 56 -2.13 16.41 15.28
C LEU A 56 -2.88 15.89 14.05
N PHE A 57 -2.72 14.61 13.70
CA PHE A 57 -3.47 13.94 12.66
C PHE A 57 -4.97 13.98 12.97
N VAL A 58 -5.37 13.55 14.18
CA VAL A 58 -6.78 13.54 14.60
C VAL A 58 -7.35 14.96 14.61
N PHE A 59 -6.61 15.92 15.18
CA PHE A 59 -7.02 17.32 15.20
C PHE A 59 -7.18 17.88 13.77
N SER A 60 -6.21 17.62 12.90
CA SER A 60 -6.26 18.05 11.50
C SER A 60 -7.43 17.43 10.76
N GLU A 61 -7.67 16.13 10.95
CA GLU A 61 -8.75 15.41 10.29
C GLU A 61 -10.12 15.93 10.75
N GLN A 62 -10.33 16.07 12.07
CA GLN A 62 -11.64 16.41 12.62
C GLN A 62 -11.95 17.90 12.58
N ILE A 63 -10.96 18.79 12.67
CA ILE A 63 -11.17 20.24 12.79
C ILE A 63 -10.65 21.00 11.57
N LEU A 64 -9.35 20.91 11.27
CA LEU A 64 -8.75 21.74 10.22
C LEU A 64 -9.31 21.41 8.84
N MET A 65 -9.43 20.12 8.50
CA MET A 65 -9.92 19.68 7.20
C MET A 65 -11.35 20.20 6.89
N PRO A 66 -12.33 20.09 7.79
CA PRO A 66 -13.64 20.73 7.62
C PRO A 66 -13.57 22.25 7.44
N LEU A 67 -12.78 22.96 8.25
CA LEU A 67 -12.66 24.41 8.17
C LEU A 67 -12.06 24.84 6.82
N ILE A 68 -10.96 24.20 6.39
CA ILE A 68 -10.32 24.45 5.10
C ILE A 68 -11.28 24.13 3.96
N CYS A 69 -12.01 23.01 4.06
CA CYS A 69 -13.02 22.60 3.08
C CYS A 69 -14.10 23.69 2.91
N PHE A 70 -14.61 24.20 4.03
CA PHE A 70 -15.66 25.21 4.07
C PHE A 70 -15.17 26.57 3.54
N PHE A 71 -14.14 27.16 4.16
CA PHE A 71 -13.63 28.49 3.79
C PHE A 71 -12.99 28.50 2.40
N GLY A 72 -12.32 27.41 2.01
CA GLY A 72 -11.72 27.26 0.69
C GLY A 72 -12.71 26.94 -0.43
N ARG A 73 -14.01 26.82 -0.10
CA ARG A 73 -15.12 26.49 -1.02
C ARG A 73 -14.84 25.23 -1.85
N TYR A 74 -14.37 24.18 -1.19
CA TYR A 74 -14.12 22.90 -1.86
C TYR A 74 -15.44 22.18 -2.17
N ASP A 75 -15.48 21.51 -3.32
CA ASP A 75 -16.63 20.73 -3.76
C ASP A 75 -16.69 19.39 -3.04
N LYS A 76 -15.53 18.73 -2.90
CA LYS A 76 -15.39 17.41 -2.27
C LYS A 76 -14.11 17.31 -1.44
N VAL A 77 -14.11 16.42 -0.46
CA VAL A 77 -12.95 16.11 0.39
C VAL A 77 -12.70 14.60 0.44
N ILE A 78 -11.44 14.20 0.37
CA ILE A 78 -11.03 12.79 0.35
C ILE A 78 -10.19 12.46 1.58
N TYR A 79 -10.55 11.39 2.28
CA TYR A 79 -9.87 10.87 3.45
C TYR A 79 -9.26 9.49 3.17
N PRO A 80 -7.94 9.39 2.93
CA PRO A 80 -7.29 8.16 2.49
C PRO A 80 -6.87 7.21 3.63
N TYR A 81 -7.04 7.57 4.90
CA TYR A 81 -6.38 6.88 6.02
C TYR A 81 -7.27 5.86 6.77
N ASN A 82 -8.28 5.27 6.14
CA ASN A 82 -9.34 4.46 6.78
C ASN A 82 -10.22 5.19 7.80
N SER A 83 -9.86 6.38 8.26
CA SER A 83 -10.69 7.29 9.05
C SER A 83 -11.18 8.45 8.19
N CYS A 84 -12.13 9.22 8.73
CA CYS A 84 -12.59 10.47 8.11
C CYS A 84 -13.12 11.43 9.16
N SER A 85 -13.23 12.71 8.77
CA SER A 85 -13.89 13.71 9.60
C SER A 85 -15.39 13.43 9.76
N ILE A 86 -15.87 13.48 11.00
CA ILE A 86 -17.30 13.43 11.31
C ILE A 86 -18.00 14.68 10.76
N LEU A 87 -17.41 15.86 10.92
CA LEU A 87 -17.98 17.11 10.44
C LEU A 87 -18.12 17.12 8.91
N SER A 88 -17.08 16.68 8.18
CA SER A 88 -17.18 16.57 6.71
C SER A 88 -18.21 15.53 6.28
N ALA A 89 -18.39 14.45 7.04
CA ALA A 89 -19.46 13.49 6.81
C ALA A 89 -20.85 14.09 7.04
N ILE A 90 -21.03 15.01 7.99
CA ILE A 90 -22.31 15.71 8.18
C ILE A 90 -22.61 16.61 6.98
N VAL A 91 -21.63 17.37 6.48
CA VAL A 91 -21.79 18.26 5.32
C VAL A 91 -22.03 17.50 4.00
N GLY A 92 -21.60 16.24 3.92
CA GLY A 92 -21.91 15.36 2.78
C GLY A 92 -21.00 15.50 1.57
N LYS A 93 -19.83 16.09 1.75
CA LYS A 93 -18.80 16.26 0.71
C LYS A 93 -17.67 15.22 0.78
N SER A 94 -17.73 14.30 1.75
CA SER A 94 -16.62 13.40 2.06
C SER A 94 -16.65 12.08 1.28
N LEU A 95 -15.48 11.67 0.82
CA LEU A 95 -15.15 10.32 0.37
C LEU A 95 -14.17 9.69 1.35
N LEU A 96 -14.55 8.55 1.94
CA LEU A 96 -13.68 7.73 2.78
C LEU A 96 -13.01 6.65 1.93
N ILE A 97 -11.71 6.45 2.07
CA ILE A 97 -11.00 5.34 1.41
C ILE A 97 -10.65 4.27 2.43
N ILE A 98 -11.06 3.03 2.12
CA ILE A 98 -10.77 1.85 2.93
C ILE A 98 -9.65 1.04 2.27
N HIS A 99 -8.51 0.98 2.97
CA HIS A 99 -7.34 0.20 2.57
C HIS A 99 -7.44 -1.26 3.00
N ASP A 100 -8.01 -1.53 4.18
CA ASP A 100 -8.22 -2.87 4.71
C ASP A 100 -9.26 -2.85 5.85
N PHE A 101 -9.63 -4.03 6.33
CA PHE A 101 -10.55 -4.20 7.46
C PHE A 101 -9.84 -4.66 8.74
N ILE A 102 -8.52 -4.52 8.84
CA ILE A 102 -7.75 -4.92 10.03
C ILE A 102 -8.26 -4.23 11.31
N PRO A 103 -8.60 -2.92 11.31
CA PRO A 103 -9.20 -2.26 12.47
C PRO A 103 -10.52 -2.88 12.92
N ASN A 104 -11.28 -3.46 11.97
CA ASN A 104 -12.63 -4.01 12.17
C ASN A 104 -12.68 -5.50 12.58
N LYS A 105 -11.52 -6.18 12.68
CA LYS A 105 -11.50 -7.62 13.04
C LYS A 105 -11.99 -7.83 14.48
N LYS A 106 -12.99 -8.71 14.65
CA LYS A 106 -13.63 -9.04 15.94
C LYS A 106 -12.72 -9.77 16.93
N ASN A 107 -11.72 -10.52 16.44
CA ASN A 107 -10.86 -11.36 17.28
C ASN A 107 -9.78 -10.59 18.07
N LYS A 108 -9.99 -9.31 18.35
CA LYS A 108 -9.07 -8.51 19.18
C LYS A 108 -9.59 -8.51 20.60
N SER A 109 -8.79 -9.01 21.54
CA SER A 109 -9.11 -8.98 22.98
C SER A 109 -9.30 -7.55 23.50
N LYS A 110 -8.59 -6.57 22.91
CA LYS A 110 -8.80 -5.13 23.11
C LYS A 110 -8.60 -4.37 21.80
N LEU A 111 -9.49 -3.41 21.51
CA LEU A 111 -9.30 -2.45 20.42
C LEU A 111 -8.32 -1.38 20.88
N SER A 112 -7.27 -1.11 20.09
CA SER A 112 -6.41 0.05 20.32
C SER A 112 -7.23 1.34 20.13
N LEU A 113 -6.82 2.44 20.78
CA LEU A 113 -7.46 3.75 20.61
C LEU A 113 -7.52 4.18 19.14
N SER A 114 -6.46 3.91 18.37
CA SER A 114 -6.42 4.16 16.92
C SER A 114 -7.45 3.32 16.15
N ALA A 115 -7.60 2.04 16.49
CA ALA A 115 -8.60 1.18 15.85
C ALA A 115 -10.01 1.61 16.22
N LEU A 116 -10.25 1.99 17.48
CA LEU A 116 -11.53 2.51 17.94
C LEU A 116 -11.91 3.80 17.19
N TYR A 117 -10.98 4.73 17.06
CA TYR A 117 -11.16 5.97 16.31
C TYR A 117 -11.54 5.71 14.84
N ILE A 118 -10.80 4.82 14.17
CA ILE A 118 -11.09 4.42 12.78
C ILE A 118 -12.50 3.82 12.70
N VAL A 119 -12.83 2.85 13.56
CA VAL A 119 -14.14 2.19 13.54
C VAL A 119 -15.26 3.20 13.77
N LEU A 120 -15.13 4.08 14.76
CA LEU A 120 -16.14 5.08 15.09
C LEU A 120 -16.40 6.03 13.92
N THR A 121 -15.35 6.61 13.33
CA THR A 121 -15.48 7.53 12.19
C THR A 121 -16.08 6.84 10.97
N GLN A 122 -15.70 5.59 10.69
CA GLN A 122 -16.31 4.76 9.65
C GLN A 122 -17.81 4.54 9.91
N ARG A 123 -18.22 4.22 11.15
CA ARG A 123 -19.64 4.00 11.48
C ARG A 123 -20.47 5.26 11.32
N VAL A 124 -19.96 6.41 11.77
CA VAL A 124 -20.67 7.69 11.61
C VAL A 124 -20.81 8.04 10.13
N HIS A 125 -19.72 7.95 9.36
CA HIS A 125 -19.72 8.24 7.91
C HIS A 125 -20.70 7.36 7.13
N THR A 126 -20.75 6.07 7.46
CA THR A 126 -21.64 5.13 6.79
C THR A 126 -23.09 5.18 7.26
N LEU A 127 -23.34 5.52 8.53
CA LEU A 127 -24.69 5.83 9.03
C LEU A 127 -25.31 7.00 8.25
N LEU A 128 -24.48 8.01 7.93
CA LEU A 128 -24.84 9.14 7.10
C LEU A 128 -24.85 8.83 5.58
N LYS A 129 -24.69 7.56 5.20
CA LYS A 129 -24.74 7.05 3.81
C LYS A 129 -23.75 7.74 2.86
N ARG A 130 -22.59 8.14 3.38
CA ARG A 130 -21.57 8.85 2.60
C ARG A 130 -20.77 7.90 1.73
N ASP A 131 -20.16 8.46 0.69
CA ASP A 131 -19.45 7.69 -0.33
C ASP A 131 -18.16 7.07 0.25
N VAL A 132 -17.86 5.85 -0.20
CA VAL A 132 -16.70 5.05 0.21
C VAL A 132 -15.99 4.50 -1.02
N ALA A 133 -14.67 4.55 -1.04
CA ALA A 133 -13.84 3.90 -2.06
C ALA A 133 -12.95 2.82 -1.46
N PHE A 134 -12.65 1.80 -2.25
CA PHE A 134 -11.76 0.70 -1.88
C PHE A 134 -10.51 0.68 -2.73
N VAL A 135 -9.38 0.31 -2.13
CA VAL A 135 -8.08 0.30 -2.82
C VAL A 135 -7.79 -0.92 -3.67
N SER A 136 -8.66 -1.93 -3.64
CA SER A 136 -8.55 -3.15 -4.45
C SER A 136 -9.93 -3.79 -4.65
N ARG A 137 -10.06 -4.63 -5.68
CA ARG A 137 -11.28 -5.45 -5.86
C ARG A 137 -11.46 -6.42 -4.70
N THR A 138 -10.36 -6.90 -4.13
CA THR A 138 -10.33 -7.77 -2.95
C THR A 138 -11.01 -7.10 -1.76
N THR A 139 -10.59 -5.88 -1.39
CA THR A 139 -11.18 -5.16 -0.25
C THR A 139 -12.60 -4.70 -0.56
N GLN A 140 -12.89 -4.30 -1.80
CA GLN A 140 -14.25 -3.98 -2.22
C GLN A 140 -15.20 -5.18 -2.07
N ARG A 141 -14.78 -6.38 -2.47
CA ARG A 141 -15.59 -7.61 -2.33
C ARG A 141 -15.90 -7.92 -0.87
N ILE A 142 -14.92 -7.74 0.02
CA ILE A 142 -15.13 -7.87 1.47
C ILE A 142 -16.14 -6.81 1.92
N GLY A 143 -15.95 -5.55 1.54
CA GLY A 143 -16.83 -4.43 1.90
C GLY A 143 -18.27 -4.59 1.42
N LYS A 144 -18.51 -5.21 0.26
CA LYS A 144 -19.88 -5.51 -0.23
C LYS A 144 -20.66 -6.45 0.71
N ASN A 145 -19.96 -7.33 1.43
CA ASN A 145 -20.56 -8.24 2.40
C ASN A 145 -20.74 -7.62 3.80
N VAL A 146 -20.27 -6.38 4.00
CA VAL A 146 -20.34 -5.69 5.28
C VAL A 146 -21.65 -4.90 5.37
N SER A 147 -22.48 -5.25 6.36
CA SER A 147 -23.85 -4.73 6.48
C SER A 147 -23.95 -3.20 6.55
N TRP A 148 -23.05 -2.56 7.28
CA TRP A 148 -23.04 -1.10 7.46
C TRP A 148 -22.58 -0.33 6.22
N LEU A 149 -22.00 -0.98 5.21
CA LEU A 149 -21.61 -0.35 3.95
C LEU A 149 -22.71 -0.39 2.87
N LYS A 150 -23.76 -1.22 3.04
CA LYS A 150 -24.75 -1.51 1.98
C LYS A 150 -25.49 -0.30 1.42
N LYS A 151 -25.62 0.79 2.21
CA LYS A 151 -26.34 2.01 1.82
C LYS A 151 -25.42 3.13 1.29
N CYS A 152 -24.11 2.90 1.25
CA CYS A 152 -23.13 3.88 0.80
C CYS A 152 -22.97 3.83 -0.72
N GLY A 153 -22.61 4.95 -1.36
CA GLY A 153 -22.03 4.90 -2.69
C GLY A 153 -20.66 4.23 -2.62
N VAL A 154 -20.42 3.22 -3.45
CA VAL A 154 -19.19 2.42 -3.40
C VAL A 154 -18.42 2.54 -4.71
N TYR A 155 -17.14 2.90 -4.60
CA TYR A 155 -16.22 3.04 -5.72
C TYR A 155 -14.98 2.16 -5.55
N LEU A 156 -14.25 1.96 -6.64
CA LEU A 156 -12.96 1.28 -6.65
C LEU A 156 -11.88 2.30 -7.00
N PHE A 157 -11.14 2.81 -6.01
CA PHE A 157 -10.01 3.71 -6.24
C PHE A 157 -8.73 2.89 -6.02
N PRO A 158 -8.30 2.07 -6.99
CA PRO A 158 -7.20 1.17 -6.78
C PRO A 158 -5.90 1.94 -6.57
N ASN A 159 -4.87 1.26 -6.04
CA ASN A 159 -3.53 1.83 -6.10
C ASN A 159 -3.14 2.07 -7.56
N SER A 160 -2.90 3.33 -7.91
CA SER A 160 -2.21 3.74 -9.14
C SER A 160 -0.71 3.93 -8.87
N PHE A 161 0.04 4.04 -9.95
CA PHE A 161 1.51 3.95 -9.97
C PHE A 161 2.14 4.95 -10.96
N TYR A 162 1.48 6.07 -11.23
CA TYR A 162 1.99 7.15 -12.09
C TYR A 162 3.39 7.61 -11.67
N ILE A 163 3.61 7.75 -10.35
CA ILE A 163 4.90 8.15 -9.80
C ILE A 163 5.95 7.09 -10.14
N LEU A 164 5.65 5.81 -9.93
CA LEU A 164 6.58 4.72 -10.22
C LEU A 164 6.91 4.63 -11.72
N GLU A 165 5.93 4.77 -12.61
CA GLU A 165 6.21 4.80 -14.05
C GLU A 165 7.16 5.93 -14.42
N ARG A 166 6.95 7.13 -13.87
CA ARG A 166 7.82 8.27 -14.09
C ARG A 166 9.23 8.03 -13.53
N GLU A 167 9.34 7.46 -12.34
CA GLU A 167 10.64 7.11 -11.76
C GLU A 167 11.38 6.08 -12.63
N LEU A 168 10.68 5.02 -13.09
CA LEU A 168 11.26 4.00 -13.97
C LEU A 168 11.72 4.58 -15.32
N ALA A 169 10.94 5.48 -15.92
CA ALA A 169 11.29 6.13 -17.19
C ALA A 169 12.56 7.00 -17.08
N ASN A 170 12.81 7.57 -15.90
CA ASN A 170 13.96 8.44 -15.64
C ASN A 170 15.12 7.71 -14.96
N LEU A 171 14.95 6.42 -14.62
CA LEU A 171 15.89 5.71 -13.78
C LEU A 171 17.19 5.42 -14.54
N LYS A 172 18.31 5.84 -13.95
CA LYS A 172 19.65 5.47 -14.41
C LYS A 172 20.23 4.43 -13.46
N CYS A 173 20.04 3.16 -13.79
CA CYS A 173 20.60 2.06 -13.01
C CYS A 173 21.84 1.48 -13.67
N LYS A 174 22.88 1.22 -12.88
CA LYS A 174 23.97 0.34 -13.34
C LYS A 174 23.47 -1.10 -13.26
N PHE A 175 23.47 -1.79 -14.39
CA PHE A 175 23.13 -3.21 -14.45
C PHE A 175 24.32 -4.03 -13.97
N PHE A 176 24.15 -4.76 -12.89
CA PHE A 176 25.17 -5.64 -12.37
C PHE A 176 24.91 -7.05 -12.89
N GLN A 177 25.75 -7.54 -13.82
CA GLN A 177 25.65 -8.89 -14.37
C GLN A 177 26.04 -10.01 -13.39
N LYS A 178 26.56 -9.68 -12.19
CA LYS A 178 27.38 -10.61 -11.39
C LYS A 178 26.79 -11.10 -10.07
N ASP A 179 25.77 -10.43 -9.53
CA ASP A 179 25.18 -10.83 -8.24
C ASP A 179 23.77 -11.37 -8.47
N GLU A 180 23.63 -12.70 -8.58
CA GLU A 180 22.32 -13.36 -8.62
C GLU A 180 21.70 -13.37 -7.21
N TYR A 181 20.91 -12.35 -6.90
CA TYR A 181 20.11 -12.29 -5.68
C TYR A 181 18.62 -12.18 -5.97
N ALA A 182 17.79 -12.63 -5.04
CA ALA A 182 16.37 -12.31 -4.98
C ALA A 182 16.13 -11.11 -4.04
N VAL A 183 15.00 -10.43 -4.19
CA VAL A 183 14.60 -9.35 -3.28
C VAL A 183 13.31 -9.71 -2.56
N LEU A 184 13.33 -9.74 -1.23
CA LEU A 184 12.13 -9.79 -0.40
C LEU A 184 11.71 -8.37 -0.02
N ILE A 185 10.50 -7.97 -0.44
CA ILE A 185 9.89 -6.72 0.00
C ILE A 185 9.00 -7.00 1.20
N SER A 186 9.44 -6.59 2.39
CA SER A 186 8.77 -6.88 3.65
C SER A 186 8.69 -5.66 4.58
N GLY A 187 8.14 -5.85 5.77
CA GLY A 187 8.02 -4.84 6.83
C GLY A 187 7.86 -5.54 8.19
N ASN A 188 7.84 -4.77 9.28
CA ASN A 188 7.72 -5.30 10.64
C ASN A 188 6.27 -5.60 11.07
N GLY A 189 5.28 -5.36 10.19
CA GLY A 189 3.88 -5.65 10.49
C GLY A 189 3.65 -7.15 10.68
N THR A 190 2.80 -7.52 11.64
CA THR A 190 2.47 -8.94 11.91
C THR A 190 1.92 -9.67 10.69
N ASN A 191 1.27 -8.94 9.77
CA ASN A 191 0.78 -9.49 8.52
C ASN A 191 1.88 -9.91 7.54
N LYS A 192 3.10 -9.39 7.68
CA LYS A 192 4.24 -9.72 6.82
C LYS A 192 4.91 -11.04 7.18
N GLU A 193 4.58 -11.60 8.35
CA GLU A 193 5.08 -12.90 8.83
C GLU A 193 6.58 -13.12 8.58
N PHE A 194 7.41 -12.11 8.85
CA PHE A 194 8.83 -12.12 8.44
C PHE A 194 9.60 -13.36 8.95
N THR A 195 9.40 -13.76 10.20
CA THR A 195 10.01 -14.99 10.75
C THR A 195 9.64 -16.22 9.92
N LYS A 196 8.36 -16.39 9.58
CA LYS A 196 7.86 -17.50 8.76
C LYS A 196 8.41 -17.46 7.35
N ALA A 197 8.58 -16.27 6.76
CA ALA A 197 9.27 -16.12 5.49
C ALA A 197 10.71 -16.64 5.61
N MET A 198 11.45 -16.26 6.66
CA MET A 198 12.82 -16.74 6.86
C MET A 198 12.90 -18.26 7.12
N GLU A 199 11.93 -18.84 7.82
CA GLU A 199 11.79 -20.29 7.99
C GLU A 199 11.58 -21.01 6.65
N LEU A 200 10.70 -20.47 5.78
CA LEU A 200 10.50 -21.01 4.43
C LEU A 200 11.77 -20.92 3.59
N TRP A 201 12.48 -19.79 3.65
CA TRP A 201 13.75 -19.60 2.94
C TRP A 201 14.78 -20.63 3.39
N LYS A 202 14.95 -20.80 4.71
CA LYS A 202 15.86 -21.79 5.29
C LYS A 202 15.48 -23.23 4.95
N GLY A 203 14.19 -23.55 4.91
CA GLY A 203 13.68 -24.89 4.65
C GLY A 203 13.76 -25.33 3.20
N CYS A 204 14.29 -24.50 2.30
CA CYS A 204 14.29 -24.78 0.87
C CYS A 204 15.70 -24.95 0.32
N ASN A 205 16.04 -26.15 -0.17
CA ASN A 205 17.41 -26.49 -0.59
C ASN A 205 17.99 -25.56 -1.66
N ILE A 206 17.17 -25.10 -2.60
CA ILE A 206 17.61 -24.16 -3.65
C ILE A 206 18.04 -22.81 -3.05
N CYS A 207 17.47 -22.39 -1.92
CA CYS A 207 17.83 -21.12 -1.31
C CYS A 207 19.27 -21.12 -0.80
N TYR A 208 19.87 -22.26 -0.46
CA TYR A 208 21.26 -22.30 0.03
C TYR A 208 22.29 -21.81 -0.99
N SER A 209 21.99 -21.91 -2.28
CA SER A 209 22.85 -21.43 -3.37
C SER A 209 22.50 -20.02 -3.86
N HIS A 210 21.54 -19.34 -3.22
CA HIS A 210 21.07 -18.02 -3.64
C HIS A 210 21.23 -16.99 -2.53
N HIS A 211 21.45 -15.73 -2.90
CA HIS A 211 21.40 -14.62 -1.97
C HIS A 211 20.01 -13.99 -1.94
N LEU A 212 19.58 -13.55 -0.77
CA LEU A 212 18.36 -12.76 -0.60
C LEU A 212 18.70 -11.40 -0.01
N LYS A 213 18.21 -10.34 -0.64
CA LYS A 213 18.21 -8.99 -0.05
C LYS A 213 16.81 -8.66 0.46
N VAL A 214 16.72 -8.20 1.71
CA VAL A 214 15.45 -7.79 2.32
C VAL A 214 15.37 -6.27 2.34
N ILE A 215 14.27 -5.73 1.80
CA ILE A 215 13.98 -4.29 1.76
C ILE A 215 12.64 -3.98 2.43
N GLY A 216 12.47 -2.74 2.88
CA GLY A 216 11.19 -2.22 3.40
C GLY A 216 10.99 -2.33 4.92
N LEU A 217 12.00 -2.75 5.67
CA LEU A 217 11.92 -2.89 7.13
C LEU A 217 11.95 -1.57 7.91
N GLY A 218 12.20 -0.43 7.25
CA GLY A 218 12.29 0.86 7.92
C GLY A 218 13.39 0.87 9.00
N GLY A 219 13.04 1.33 10.19
CA GLY A 219 13.92 1.31 11.38
C GLY A 219 14.04 -0.04 12.09
N HIS A 220 13.47 -1.12 11.56
CA HIS A 220 13.43 -2.44 12.22
C HIS A 220 14.50 -3.43 11.71
N GLN A 221 15.64 -2.92 11.26
CA GLN A 221 16.72 -3.74 10.70
C GLN A 221 17.36 -4.65 11.77
N GLU A 222 17.66 -4.12 12.96
CA GLU A 222 18.22 -4.92 14.06
C GLU A 222 17.29 -6.06 14.50
N TRP A 223 15.98 -5.82 14.49
CA TRP A 223 14.99 -6.84 14.79
C TRP A 223 15.05 -7.99 13.77
N ALA A 224 15.12 -7.66 12.48
CA ALA A 224 15.25 -8.66 11.43
C ALA A 224 16.59 -9.42 11.52
N GLN A 225 17.69 -8.72 11.82
CA GLN A 225 19.00 -9.33 12.02
C GLN A 225 19.02 -10.35 13.18
N LYS A 226 18.33 -10.05 14.29
CA LYS A 226 18.16 -11.01 15.41
C LYS A 226 17.45 -12.29 14.97
N ILE A 227 16.43 -12.19 14.12
CA ILE A 227 15.71 -13.34 13.56
C ILE A 227 16.62 -14.20 12.67
N LEU A 228 17.40 -13.56 11.78
CA LEU A 228 18.36 -14.27 10.93
C LEU A 228 19.39 -15.03 11.77
N LYS A 229 19.93 -14.39 12.82
CA LYS A 229 20.86 -15.01 13.76
C LYS A 229 20.23 -16.18 14.49
N SER A 230 19.01 -16.06 15.00
CA SER A 230 18.33 -17.17 15.70
C SER A 230 18.03 -18.35 14.78
N LEU A 231 17.84 -18.09 13.48
CA LEU A 231 17.57 -19.12 12.49
C LEU A 231 18.86 -19.65 11.84
N ASN A 232 20.05 -19.14 12.18
CA ASN A 232 21.34 -19.48 11.56
C ASN A 232 21.31 -19.32 10.02
N ILE A 233 20.85 -18.16 9.54
CA ILE A 233 20.76 -17.84 8.10
C ILE A 233 21.84 -16.81 7.74
N ASN A 234 22.75 -17.17 6.83
CA ASN A 234 23.92 -16.34 6.47
C ASN A 234 23.86 -15.75 5.05
N ASN A 235 22.97 -16.26 4.19
CA ASN A 235 22.82 -15.84 2.79
C ASN A 235 21.71 -14.78 2.59
N VAL A 236 21.27 -14.14 3.67
CA VAL A 236 20.27 -13.08 3.64
C VAL A 236 20.90 -11.78 4.14
N SER A 237 20.79 -10.71 3.38
CA SER A 237 21.22 -9.37 3.79
C SER A 237 20.00 -8.45 4.01
N ILE A 238 20.03 -7.71 5.11
CA ILE A 238 19.03 -6.68 5.40
C ILE A 238 19.56 -5.34 4.90
N LEU A 239 18.87 -4.73 3.93
CA LEU A 239 19.28 -3.44 3.40
C LEU A 239 18.79 -2.28 4.28
N PRO A 240 19.48 -1.13 4.25
CA PRO A 240 19.04 0.07 4.93
C PRO A 240 17.75 0.64 4.32
N VAL A 241 17.25 1.74 4.87
CA VAL A 241 16.19 2.52 4.22
C VAL A 241 16.76 3.09 2.92
N LEU A 242 16.19 2.67 1.79
CA LEU A 242 16.60 3.10 0.45
C LEU A 242 15.72 4.26 -0.03
N SER A 243 16.30 5.13 -0.85
CA SER A 243 15.51 6.03 -1.70
C SER A 243 14.67 5.22 -2.70
N ASP A 244 13.63 5.83 -3.26
CA ASP A 244 12.81 5.16 -4.28
C ASP A 244 13.66 4.71 -5.49
N SER A 245 14.58 5.56 -5.98
CA SER A 245 15.46 5.21 -7.09
C SER A 245 16.40 4.04 -6.76
N ALA A 246 17.01 4.02 -5.57
CA ALA A 246 17.89 2.94 -5.12
C ALA A 246 17.11 1.63 -4.94
N LEU A 247 15.90 1.70 -4.37
CA LEU A 247 15.02 0.56 -4.24
C LEU A 247 14.65 -0.03 -5.61
N LEU A 248 14.30 0.81 -6.59
CA LEU A 248 13.99 0.32 -7.94
C LEU A 248 15.19 -0.32 -8.61
N CYS A 249 16.39 0.23 -8.40
CA CYS A 249 17.63 -0.38 -8.85
C CYS A 249 17.86 -1.78 -8.27
N GLU A 250 17.61 -1.97 -6.98
CA GLU A 250 17.71 -3.30 -6.35
C GLU A 250 16.68 -4.27 -6.95
N ILE A 251 15.45 -3.82 -7.19
CA ILE A 251 14.42 -4.67 -7.82
C ILE A 251 14.80 -5.03 -9.26
N ILE A 252 15.28 -4.06 -10.06
CA ILE A 252 15.66 -4.28 -11.47
C ILE A 252 16.88 -5.17 -11.62
N ASN A 253 17.80 -5.16 -10.65
CA ASN A 253 18.96 -6.06 -10.67
C ASN A 253 18.68 -7.44 -10.05
N ALA A 254 17.58 -7.60 -9.32
CA ALA A 254 17.21 -8.88 -8.74
C ALA A 254 16.85 -9.93 -9.82
N SER A 255 17.07 -11.20 -9.50
CA SER A 255 16.64 -12.35 -10.30
C SER A 255 15.12 -12.48 -10.29
N PHE A 256 14.51 -12.33 -9.10
CA PHE A 256 13.07 -12.25 -8.91
C PHE A 256 12.73 -11.45 -7.65
N VAL A 257 11.47 -11.04 -7.54
CA VAL A 257 10.91 -10.38 -6.36
C VAL A 257 10.09 -11.38 -5.55
N TRP A 258 10.19 -11.31 -4.22
CA TRP A 258 9.41 -12.09 -3.30
C TRP A 258 8.52 -11.20 -2.42
N ALA A 259 7.23 -11.50 -2.40
CA ALA A 259 6.24 -10.86 -1.54
C ALA A 259 5.62 -11.91 -0.59
N HIS A 260 5.89 -11.78 0.71
CA HIS A 260 5.34 -12.66 1.74
C HIS A 260 4.37 -11.89 2.65
N SER A 261 3.13 -12.37 2.77
CA SER A 261 2.16 -11.85 3.73
C SER A 261 0.97 -12.80 3.92
N ASN A 262 0.37 -12.82 5.11
CA ASN A 262 -0.91 -13.48 5.34
C ASN A 262 -2.14 -12.61 5.02
N HIS A 263 -1.97 -11.28 4.94
CA HIS A 263 -3.06 -10.36 4.68
C HIS A 263 -2.57 -9.02 4.13
N GLU A 264 -3.22 -8.56 3.07
CA GLU A 264 -2.90 -7.33 2.37
C GLU A 264 -4.17 -6.64 1.88
N GLY A 265 -4.13 -5.31 1.83
CA GLY A 265 -5.20 -4.49 1.25
C GLY A 265 -5.15 -4.44 -0.27
N PHE A 266 -3.94 -4.46 -0.85
CA PHE A 266 -3.74 -4.42 -2.30
C PHE A 266 -2.61 -5.35 -2.73
N GLY A 267 -1.40 -5.20 -2.17
CA GLY A 267 -0.23 -5.97 -2.58
C GLY A 267 0.68 -5.26 -3.59
N ARG A 268 1.05 -4.01 -3.27
CA ARG A 268 1.93 -3.18 -4.09
C ARG A 268 3.26 -3.86 -4.49
N PRO A 269 3.94 -4.63 -3.61
CA PRO A 269 5.18 -5.31 -3.98
C PRO A 269 5.09 -6.20 -5.23
N VAL A 270 3.93 -6.82 -5.45
CA VAL A 270 3.70 -7.65 -6.64
C VAL A 270 3.73 -6.78 -7.89
N ILE A 271 3.03 -5.65 -7.88
CA ILE A 271 3.00 -4.73 -9.01
C ILE A 271 4.34 -4.04 -9.22
N GLU A 272 5.02 -3.64 -8.14
CA GLU A 272 6.34 -3.03 -8.19
C GLU A 272 7.36 -3.98 -8.87
N GLY A 273 7.37 -5.26 -8.50
CA GLY A 273 8.22 -6.27 -9.16
C GLY A 273 7.85 -6.48 -10.63
N ARG A 274 6.56 -6.58 -10.95
CA ARG A 274 6.09 -6.74 -12.34
C ARG A 274 6.43 -5.55 -13.23
N MET A 275 6.28 -4.32 -12.73
CA MET A 275 6.64 -3.09 -13.45
C MET A 275 8.14 -2.96 -13.68
N CYS A 276 8.97 -3.55 -12.81
CA CYS A 276 10.41 -3.65 -13.01
C CYS A 276 10.83 -4.82 -13.94
N GLY A 277 9.86 -5.47 -14.60
CA GLY A 277 10.13 -6.59 -15.50
C GLY A 277 10.65 -7.83 -14.78
N LYS A 278 10.20 -8.09 -13.55
CA LYS A 278 10.62 -9.28 -12.76
C LYS A 278 9.50 -10.30 -12.60
N ASN A 279 9.91 -11.55 -12.49
CA ASN A 279 9.06 -12.58 -11.89
C ASN A 279 8.81 -12.23 -10.43
N VAL A 280 7.62 -12.56 -9.95
CA VAL A 280 7.23 -12.34 -8.56
C VAL A 280 6.79 -13.65 -7.94
N LEU A 281 7.50 -14.10 -6.92
CA LEU A 281 7.02 -15.13 -6.01
C LEU A 281 6.14 -14.47 -4.94
N ALA A 282 4.91 -14.93 -4.74
CA ALA A 282 3.97 -14.32 -3.81
C ALA A 282 3.14 -15.36 -3.06
N THR A 283 2.79 -15.07 -1.80
CA THR A 283 1.90 -15.95 -1.02
C THR A 283 0.51 -16.03 -1.66
N ASN A 284 -0.16 -17.18 -1.60
CA ASN A 284 -1.49 -17.32 -2.19
C ASN A 284 -2.60 -16.69 -1.33
N ILE A 285 -2.65 -15.36 -1.31
CA ILE A 285 -3.70 -14.57 -0.64
C ILE A 285 -4.56 -13.84 -1.67
N SER A 286 -5.79 -13.48 -1.28
CA SER A 286 -6.76 -12.83 -2.18
C SER A 286 -6.21 -11.57 -2.87
N ALA A 287 -5.48 -10.73 -2.15
CA ALA A 287 -4.91 -9.50 -2.69
C ALA A 287 -3.82 -9.77 -3.75
N PHE A 288 -2.99 -10.79 -3.57
CA PHE A 288 -1.98 -11.17 -4.56
C PHE A 288 -2.58 -11.92 -5.76
N ARG A 289 -3.65 -12.70 -5.55
CA ARG A 289 -4.43 -13.34 -6.64
C ARG A 289 -5.01 -12.33 -7.63
N GLU A 290 -5.40 -11.14 -7.17
CA GLU A 290 -5.91 -10.06 -8.03
C GLU A 290 -4.89 -9.58 -9.08
N HIS A 291 -3.60 -9.80 -8.80
CA HIS A 291 -2.46 -9.42 -9.64
C HIS A 291 -1.86 -10.59 -10.41
N LYS A 292 -2.45 -11.79 -10.34
CA LYS A 292 -1.91 -12.98 -11.00
C LYS A 292 -1.82 -12.78 -12.51
N ASP A 293 -0.63 -12.99 -13.06
CA ASP A 293 -0.33 -13.14 -14.49
C ASP A 293 0.68 -14.30 -14.68
N ASP A 294 1.21 -14.48 -15.89
CA ASP A 294 2.20 -15.53 -16.21
C ASP A 294 3.49 -15.46 -15.37
N ASN A 295 3.84 -14.28 -14.86
CA ASN A 295 5.10 -14.01 -14.15
C ASN A 295 4.89 -13.82 -12.62
N VAL A 296 3.67 -13.98 -12.11
CA VAL A 296 3.37 -14.01 -10.67
C VAL A 296 3.14 -15.45 -10.21
N PHE A 297 4.08 -16.03 -9.47
CA PHE A 297 4.03 -17.40 -8.96
C PHE A 297 3.45 -17.40 -7.55
N LEU A 298 2.26 -17.98 -7.38
CA LEU A 298 1.57 -18.01 -6.10
C LEU A 298 1.86 -19.31 -5.36
N TYR A 299 2.30 -19.22 -4.11
CA TYR A 299 2.60 -20.41 -3.30
C TYR A 299 1.78 -20.49 -2.01
N ASN A 300 1.55 -21.73 -1.60
CA ASN A 300 1.22 -22.10 -0.23
C ASN A 300 2.48 -22.65 0.45
N GLN A 301 2.46 -22.85 1.76
CA GLN A 301 3.62 -23.34 2.53
C GLN A 301 4.28 -24.58 1.90
N ASN A 302 3.49 -25.56 1.46
CA ASN A 302 4.00 -26.82 0.90
C ASN A 302 4.48 -26.69 -0.56
N SER A 303 4.15 -25.60 -1.26
CA SER A 303 4.52 -25.38 -2.66
C SER A 303 5.56 -24.26 -2.84
N PHE A 304 6.14 -23.77 -1.74
CA PHE A 304 7.11 -22.67 -1.75
C PHE A 304 8.32 -22.98 -2.63
N CYS A 305 8.99 -24.11 -2.40
CA CYS A 305 10.21 -24.46 -3.14
C CYS A 305 9.99 -24.66 -4.63
N GLU A 306 8.89 -25.32 -5.00
CA GLU A 306 8.51 -25.52 -6.40
C GLU A 306 8.29 -24.17 -7.10
N ASN A 307 7.49 -23.29 -6.50
CA ASN A 307 7.19 -21.98 -7.08
C ASN A 307 8.41 -21.05 -7.08
N LEU A 308 9.33 -21.18 -6.13
CA LEU A 308 10.59 -20.45 -6.14
C LEU A 308 11.47 -20.87 -7.32
N ARG A 309 11.59 -22.18 -7.60
CA ARG A 309 12.29 -22.67 -8.79
C ARG A 309 11.69 -22.11 -10.08
N LEU A 310 10.37 -22.09 -10.17
CA LEU A 310 9.66 -21.52 -11.32
C LEU A 310 9.94 -20.02 -11.46
N ALA A 311 9.82 -19.25 -10.36
CA ALA A 311 10.09 -17.82 -10.36
C ALA A 311 11.54 -17.49 -10.76
N HIS A 312 12.49 -18.35 -10.40
CA HIS A 312 13.90 -18.19 -10.76
C HIS A 312 14.20 -18.56 -12.23
N SER A 313 13.66 -19.68 -12.71
CA SER A 313 14.03 -20.25 -14.02
C SER A 313 13.17 -19.76 -15.20
N PHE A 314 11.96 -19.27 -14.94
CA PHE A 314 11.04 -18.90 -15.99
C PHE A 314 11.44 -17.58 -16.65
N GLY A 315 11.49 -17.54 -17.98
CA GLY A 315 11.79 -16.31 -18.72
C GLY A 315 10.79 -15.19 -18.38
N CYS A 316 11.29 -14.01 -18.01
CA CYS A 316 10.41 -12.90 -17.67
C CYS A 316 9.89 -12.20 -18.93
N LYS A 317 8.57 -11.94 -19.00
CA LYS A 317 7.99 -11.07 -20.01
C LYS A 317 8.03 -9.63 -19.48
N PRO A 318 8.86 -8.73 -20.05
CA PRO A 318 9.11 -7.40 -19.47
C PRO A 318 7.92 -6.43 -19.62
N ASN A 319 7.01 -6.68 -20.55
CA ASN A 319 5.93 -5.74 -20.90
C ASN A 319 4.70 -5.88 -19.99
N TYR A 320 4.85 -5.57 -18.70
CA TYR A 320 3.70 -5.46 -17.80
C TYR A 320 2.91 -4.18 -18.08
N LYS A 321 1.66 -4.31 -18.53
CA LYS A 321 0.75 -3.17 -18.74
C LYS A 321 -0.06 -2.89 -17.48
N ILE A 322 0.08 -1.69 -16.93
CA ILE A 322 -0.66 -1.31 -15.74
C ILE A 322 -2.12 -1.01 -16.03
N LYS A 323 -3.03 -1.82 -15.48
CA LYS A 323 -4.49 -1.64 -15.63
C LYS A 323 -5.10 -0.64 -14.65
N TYR A 324 -4.40 -0.31 -13.56
CA TYR A 324 -5.00 0.39 -12.42
C TYR A 324 -5.22 1.88 -12.64
N HIS A 325 -4.52 2.49 -13.60
CA HIS A 325 -4.70 3.90 -13.95
C HIS A 325 -6.06 4.14 -14.60
N LEU A 326 -6.36 3.37 -15.64
CA LEU A 326 -7.65 3.40 -16.34
C LEU A 326 -8.83 3.11 -15.39
N ILE A 327 -8.69 2.10 -14.52
CA ILE A 327 -9.73 1.78 -13.53
C ILE A 327 -9.95 2.96 -12.58
N LEU A 328 -8.87 3.59 -12.10
CA LEU A 328 -8.97 4.73 -11.19
C LEU A 328 -9.63 5.93 -11.88
N GLU A 329 -9.16 6.29 -13.08
CA GLU A 329 -9.69 7.40 -13.89
C GLU A 329 -11.20 7.23 -14.17
N GLU A 330 -11.62 6.03 -14.58
CA GLU A 330 -13.04 5.71 -14.81
C GLU A 330 -13.88 5.87 -13.53
N GLN A 331 -13.35 5.45 -12.38
CA GLN A 331 -14.06 5.50 -11.10
C GLN A 331 -14.09 6.91 -10.52
N ILE A 332 -13.05 7.71 -10.75
CA ILE A 332 -13.04 9.14 -10.47
C ILE A 332 -14.15 9.83 -11.28
N LYS A 333 -14.23 9.63 -12.61
CA LYS A 333 -15.31 10.19 -13.43
C LYS A 333 -16.69 9.88 -12.86
N LYS A 334 -16.95 8.60 -12.53
CA LYS A 334 -18.22 8.16 -11.93
C LYS A 334 -18.53 8.88 -10.61
N TRP A 335 -17.54 9.03 -9.74
CA TRP A 335 -17.70 9.73 -8.46
C TRP A 335 -17.92 11.23 -8.63
N LEU A 336 -17.26 11.86 -9.62
CA LEU A 336 -17.42 13.28 -9.91
C LEU A 336 -18.77 13.59 -10.55
N MET A 337 -19.32 12.71 -11.40
CA MET A 337 -20.64 12.89 -12.00
C MET A 337 -21.78 12.85 -10.96
N LYS A 338 -21.56 12.16 -9.83
CA LYS A 338 -22.54 12.10 -8.75
C LYS A 338 -22.46 13.39 -7.92
N ASN A 339 -23.30 14.35 -8.30
CA ASN A 339 -23.48 15.70 -7.73
C ASN A 339 -22.18 16.51 -7.67
#